data_AF-A0A1Y1VJY4-F1
#
_entry.id   AF-A0A1Y1VJY4-F1
#
_cell.length_a   1.000
_cell.length_b   1.000
_cell.length_c   1.000
_cell.angle_alpha   90.00
_cell.angle_beta   90.00
_cell.angle_gamma   90.00
#
_symmetry.space_group_name_H-M   'P 1'
#
loop_
_entity.id
_entity.type
_entity.pdbx_description
1 polymer ?
#
loop_
_entity_poly.entity_id
_entity_poly.type
_entity_poly.pdbx_seq_one_letter_code
_entity_poly.pdbx_strand_id
1 'polypeptide(L)'
;KCGKDIATCGTSCCSKYGYCGITEAYCGTGCQIGFGSCRCGLVNKNGKTVNFGKCPSGYCCSTKGYCGKTKSYCNAGYCQSSYGICN
;
A
#
# COMPACT_ATOMS: atom_id res chain seq x y z
N LYS A 1 5.44 -17.34 -4.58
CA LYS A 1 4.76 -16.54 -5.63
C LYS A 1 3.40 -16.10 -5.10
N CYS A 2 2.79 -15.06 -5.66
CA CYS A 2 1.50 -14.52 -5.25
C CYS A 2 0.77 -13.88 -6.43
N GLY A 3 -0.49 -13.53 -6.21
CA GLY A 3 -1.35 -12.89 -7.20
C GLY A 3 -2.61 -13.71 -7.45
N LYS A 4 -3.43 -13.23 -8.38
CA LYS A 4 -4.69 -13.86 -8.77
C LYS A 4 -4.47 -15.33 -9.14
N ASP A 5 -5.32 -16.20 -8.61
CA ASP A 5 -5.31 -17.65 -8.85
C ASP A 5 -4.01 -18.36 -8.42
N ILE A 6 -3.14 -17.69 -7.65
CA ILE A 6 -1.88 -18.25 -7.13
C ILE A 6 -1.92 -18.35 -5.61
N ALA A 7 -1.76 -17.22 -4.91
CA ALA A 7 -1.68 -17.18 -3.44
C ALA A 7 -1.65 -15.72 -2.94
N THR A 8 -1.88 -15.55 -1.64
CA THR A 8 -1.62 -14.30 -0.92
C THR A 8 -0.30 -14.38 -0.14
N CYS A 9 0.27 -13.22 0.20
CA CYS A 9 1.55 -13.11 0.89
C CYS A 9 1.44 -12.99 2.43
N GLY A 10 0.27 -13.29 2.99
CA GLY A 10 0.01 -13.09 4.43
C GLY A 10 0.18 -11.63 4.84
N THR A 11 1.09 -11.36 5.78
CA THR A 11 1.38 -10.00 6.29
C THR A 11 2.31 -9.19 5.38
N SER A 12 2.90 -9.80 4.35
CA SER A 12 3.80 -9.14 3.39
C SER A 12 3.06 -8.67 2.13
N CYS A 13 3.78 -7.97 1.26
CA CYS A 13 3.22 -7.37 0.05
C CYS A 13 3.40 -8.27 -1.16
N CYS A 14 2.43 -8.30 -2.05
CA CYS A 14 2.54 -8.98 -3.33
C CYS A 14 2.96 -7.96 -4.40
N SER A 15 4.18 -8.07 -4.92
CA SER A 15 4.70 -7.16 -5.94
C SER A 15 3.95 -7.30 -7.27
N LYS A 16 4.09 -6.32 -8.17
CA LYS A 16 3.53 -6.40 -9.53
C LYS A 16 4.02 -7.61 -10.34
N TYR A 17 5.13 -8.22 -9.92
CA TYR A 17 5.74 -9.39 -10.57
C TYR A 17 5.34 -10.72 -9.89
N GLY A 18 4.42 -10.68 -8.92
CA GLY A 18 3.90 -11.87 -8.25
C GLY A 18 4.85 -12.48 -7.23
N TYR A 19 5.67 -11.66 -6.56
CA TYR A 19 6.57 -12.10 -5.50
C TYR A 19 6.21 -11.45 -4.16
N CYS A 20 6.38 -12.20 -3.07
CA CYS A 20 6.15 -11.70 -1.72
C CYS A 20 7.39 -11.00 -1.17
N GLY A 21 7.20 -9.88 -0.49
CA GLY A 21 8.28 -9.15 0.17
C GLY A 21 7.78 -7.92 0.94
N ILE A 22 8.69 -7.24 1.62
CA ILE A 22 8.36 -6.14 2.54
C ILE A 22 9.04 -4.80 2.19
N THR A 23 9.84 -4.76 1.13
CA THR A 23 10.52 -3.54 0.70
C THR A 23 9.64 -2.73 -0.25
N GLU A 24 10.06 -1.51 -0.58
CA GLU A 24 9.36 -0.63 -1.51
C GLU A 24 9.05 -1.31 -2.85
N ALA A 25 9.98 -2.10 -3.39
CA ALA A 25 9.81 -2.83 -4.65
C ALA A 25 8.63 -3.83 -4.63
N TYR A 26 8.20 -4.26 -3.45
CA TYR A 26 7.09 -5.20 -3.26
C TYR A 26 5.82 -4.50 -2.81
N CYS A 27 5.96 -3.51 -1.91
CA CYS A 27 4.86 -2.88 -1.21
C CYS A 27 4.36 -1.61 -1.84
N GLY A 28 5.19 -0.92 -2.62
CA GLY A 28 4.86 0.37 -3.20
C GLY A 28 4.06 0.24 -4.49
N THR A 29 4.40 1.10 -5.46
CA THR A 29 3.66 1.20 -6.72
C THR A 29 3.62 -0.15 -7.45
N GLY A 30 2.41 -0.58 -7.81
CA GLY A 30 2.16 -1.86 -8.49
C GLY A 30 1.97 -3.05 -7.54
N CYS A 31 2.00 -2.86 -6.22
CA CYS A 31 1.58 -3.89 -5.29
C CYS A 31 0.14 -4.34 -5.59
N GLN A 32 -0.07 -5.67 -5.63
CA GLN A 32 -1.34 -6.30 -5.96
C GLN A 32 -2.26 -6.33 -4.74
N ILE A 33 -3.19 -5.36 -4.66
CA ILE A 33 -4.19 -5.33 -3.60
C ILE A 33 -5.04 -6.60 -3.62
N GLY A 34 -5.37 -7.10 -2.42
CA GLY A 34 -6.09 -8.37 -2.22
C GLY A 34 -5.15 -9.57 -2.08
N PHE A 35 -3.89 -9.43 -2.51
CA PHE A 35 -2.88 -10.49 -2.42
C PHE A 35 -1.74 -10.16 -1.44
N GLY A 36 -1.76 -8.97 -0.85
CA GLY A 36 -0.85 -8.55 0.22
C GLY A 36 -1.17 -7.15 0.75
N SER A 37 -0.36 -6.71 1.72
CA SER A 37 -0.54 -5.43 2.43
C SER A 37 0.16 -4.27 1.75
N CYS A 38 -0.45 -3.72 0.70
CA CYS A 38 0.16 -2.63 -0.08
C CYS A 38 0.32 -1.34 0.73
N ARG A 39 1.48 -0.70 0.54
CA ARG A 39 1.89 0.53 1.20
C ARG A 39 1.86 1.71 0.25
N CYS A 40 1.84 2.90 0.82
CA CYS A 40 1.75 4.15 0.06
C CYS A 40 2.30 5.32 0.86
N GLY A 41 2.50 6.43 0.16
CA GLY A 41 2.85 7.71 0.73
C GLY A 41 4.23 7.75 1.37
N LEU A 42 4.45 8.85 2.10
CA LEU A 42 5.66 9.06 2.89
C LEU A 42 5.42 8.53 4.29
N VAL A 43 6.28 7.62 4.73
CA VAL A 43 6.26 7.11 6.11
C VAL A 43 7.62 7.28 6.75
N ASN A 44 7.64 7.66 8.03
CA ASN A 44 8.85 7.59 8.82
C ASN A 44 9.03 6.16 9.34
N LYS A 45 10.15 5.53 8.98
CA LYS A 45 10.55 4.22 9.46
C LYS A 45 11.93 4.36 10.12
N ASN A 46 11.95 4.32 11.45
CA ASN A 46 13.17 4.43 12.27
C ASN A 46 14.01 5.68 11.93
N GLY A 47 13.37 6.85 11.82
CA GLY A 47 14.05 8.11 11.50
C GLY A 47 14.33 8.30 10.00
N LYS A 48 14.05 7.31 9.15
CA LYS A 48 14.17 7.43 7.69
C LYS A 48 12.80 7.61 7.04
N THR A 49 12.65 8.66 6.25
CA THR A 49 11.48 8.83 5.38
C THR A 49 11.60 7.88 4.19
N VAL A 50 10.58 7.05 3.99
CA VAL A 50 10.45 6.12 2.86
C VAL A 50 9.22 6.51 2.05
N ASN A 51 9.35 6.54 0.73
CA ASN A 51 8.25 6.81 -0.18
C ASN A 51 7.78 5.51 -0.82
N PHE A 52 6.54 5.10 -0.60
CA PHE A 52 5.96 3.91 -1.22
C PHE A 52 5.14 4.24 -2.49
N GLY A 53 5.03 5.52 -2.85
CA GLY A 53 4.25 5.95 -4.02
C GLY A 53 2.75 5.94 -3.77
N LYS A 54 1.97 5.86 -4.85
CA LYS A 54 0.50 5.98 -4.79
C LYS A 54 -0.18 4.62 -4.66
N CYS A 55 -1.32 4.60 -4.01
CA CYS A 55 -2.22 3.45 -4.07
C CYS A 55 -2.79 3.26 -5.48
N PRO A 56 -3.19 2.02 -5.83
CA PRO A 56 -4.01 1.76 -7.01
C PRO A 56 -5.26 2.63 -7.05
N SER A 57 -5.76 2.88 -8.26
CA SER A 57 -6.96 3.68 -8.49
C SER A 57 -8.15 3.18 -7.67
N GLY A 58 -8.90 4.10 -7.06
CA GLY A 58 -10.02 3.77 -6.19
C GLY A 58 -9.65 3.47 -4.74
N TYR A 59 -8.38 3.61 -4.35
CA TYR A 59 -7.92 3.40 -2.97
C TYR A 59 -7.39 4.69 -2.34
N CYS A 60 -7.61 4.76 -1.03
CA CYS A 60 -7.13 5.83 -0.17
C CYS A 60 -5.77 5.43 0.39
N CYS A 61 -4.88 6.40 0.58
CA CYS A 61 -3.62 6.17 1.25
C CYS A 61 -3.72 6.65 2.70
N SER A 62 -3.78 5.74 3.67
CA SER A 62 -3.86 6.15 5.08
C SER A 62 -2.61 6.93 5.51
N THR A 63 -2.70 7.76 6.54
CA THR A 63 -1.55 8.43 7.17
C THR A 63 -0.54 7.44 7.77
N LYS A 64 -0.96 6.19 7.99
CA LYS A 64 -0.07 5.07 8.39
C LYS A 64 0.68 4.44 7.21
N GLY A 65 0.41 4.91 5.99
CA GLY A 65 1.07 4.46 4.75
C GLY A 65 0.62 3.10 4.26
N TYR A 66 -0.68 2.83 4.37
CA TYR A 66 -1.34 1.64 3.83
C TYR A 66 -2.47 2.02 2.90
N CYS A 67 -2.69 1.21 1.86
CA CYS A 67 -3.81 1.37 0.93
C CYS A 67 -5.08 0.68 1.45
N GLY A 68 -6.21 1.37 1.40
CA GLY A 68 -7.50 0.81 1.81
C GLY A 68 -8.68 1.66 1.38
N LYS A 69 -9.89 1.20 1.67
CA LYS A 69 -11.16 1.85 1.30
C LYS A 69 -12.04 2.25 2.49
N THR A 70 -11.68 1.86 3.72
CA THR A 70 -12.51 2.16 4.89
C THR A 70 -12.25 3.58 5.38
N LYS A 71 -13.14 4.11 6.22
CA LYS A 71 -13.04 5.46 6.79
C LYS A 71 -11.68 5.77 7.41
N SER A 72 -11.05 4.78 8.06
CA SER A 72 -9.71 4.91 8.65
C SER A 72 -8.58 5.11 7.64
N TYR A 73 -8.85 4.93 6.34
CA TYR A 73 -7.91 5.19 5.26
C TYR A 73 -8.28 6.44 4.46
N CYS A 74 -9.57 6.75 4.37
CA CYS A 74 -10.09 7.74 3.43
C CYS A 74 -10.47 9.08 4.06
N ASN A 75 -10.89 9.10 5.32
CA ASN A 75 -11.38 10.33 5.95
C ASN A 75 -10.29 11.40 6.06
N ALA A 76 -10.72 12.66 6.02
CA ALA A 76 -9.91 13.82 6.39
C ALA A 76 -9.13 13.59 7.70
N GLY A 77 -7.83 13.93 7.69
CA GLY A 77 -6.91 13.68 8.80
C GLY A 77 -6.35 12.25 8.88
N TYR A 78 -6.95 11.29 8.18
CA TYR A 78 -6.48 9.90 8.11
C TYR A 78 -5.95 9.50 6.74
N CYS A 79 -6.02 10.38 5.75
CA CYS A 79 -5.65 10.10 4.37
C CYS A 79 -4.60 11.09 3.84
N GLN A 80 -3.59 10.57 3.13
CA GLN A 80 -2.56 11.33 2.44
C GLN A 80 -3.02 11.63 1.00
N SER A 81 -3.57 12.81 0.78
CA SER A 81 -4.22 13.22 -0.49
C SER A 81 -3.30 13.19 -1.72
N SER A 82 -2.00 13.35 -1.54
CA SER A 82 -1.03 13.20 -2.64
C SER A 82 -0.88 11.76 -3.15
N TYR A 83 -1.34 10.76 -2.38
CA TYR A 83 -1.03 9.34 -2.60
C TYR A 83 -2.26 8.43 -2.71
N GLY A 84 -3.48 8.97 -2.56
CA GLY A 84 -4.72 8.24 -2.72
C GLY A 84 -5.93 9.18 -2.81
N ILE A 85 -7.12 8.60 -2.96
CA ILE A 85 -8.37 9.36 -3.06
C ILE A 85 -8.91 9.58 -1.64
N CYS A 86 -8.86 10.80 -1.14
CA CYS A 86 -9.31 11.15 0.21
C CYS A 86 -10.67 11.86 0.17
N ASN A 87 -11.48 11.67 1.21
CA ASN A 87 -12.81 12.26 1.38
C ASN A 87 -12.96 12.95 2.74
#